data_AF-A0A1M3HE64-F1
#
_entry.id   AF-A0A1M3HE64-F1
#
_cell.length_a   1.000
_cell.length_b   1.000
_cell.length_c   1.000
_cell.angle_alpha   90.00
_cell.angle_beta   90.00
_cell.angle_gamma   90.00
#
_symmetry.space_group_name_H-M   'P 1'
#
loop_
_entity.id
_entity.type
_entity.pdbx_description
1 polymer ?
#
loop_
_entity_poly.entity_id
_entity_poly.type
_entity_poly.pdbx_seq_one_letter_code
_entity_poly.pdbx_strand_id
1 'polypeptide(L)'
;MKQHKKLAVLLFVTVLSCIYVYGQAPYTSALEGQFKGYFTIGKCDVSSITAKVRLSTLAGEPTVYVNIRWRNGSGSSSDCLGNEKFNLFVKIYSNYSSSYFYIPADGAIGLIPEGDNTWGQNPLAGSPNWDELLAKDPLYRTRDGSYNFVSADDAKSVWRYGFALSAVVLMDESGRLYYTEK
;
A
#
# COMPACT_ATOMS: atom_id res chain seq x y z
N MET A 1 50.91 0.74 33.55
CA MET A 1 50.83 0.96 32.09
C MET A 1 49.98 -0.15 31.43
N LYS A 2 48.68 -0.23 31.71
CA LYS A 2 47.82 -1.36 31.26
C LYS A 2 46.33 -0.98 31.08
N GLN A 3 46.02 0.28 30.82
CA GLN A 3 44.62 0.77 30.83
C GLN A 3 44.14 1.44 29.52
N HIS A 4 44.99 1.57 28.50
CA HIS A 4 44.61 2.22 27.23
C HIS A 4 44.18 1.26 26.10
N LYS A 5 44.25 -0.06 26.31
CA LYS A 5 43.94 -1.04 25.24
C LYS A 5 42.46 -1.46 25.15
N LYS A 6 41.63 -1.12 26.14
CA LYS A 6 40.20 -1.49 26.14
C LYS A 6 39.27 -0.45 25.48
N LEU A 7 39.75 0.79 25.26
CA LEU A 7 38.94 1.87 24.68
C LEU A 7 38.87 1.80 23.14
N ALA A 8 39.89 1.22 22.49
CA ALA A 8 39.97 1.16 21.03
C ALA A 8 39.04 0.10 20.41
N VAL A 9 38.68 -0.95 21.15
CA VAL A 9 37.80 -2.02 20.65
C VAL A 9 36.33 -1.59 20.68
N LEU A 10 35.93 -0.74 21.64
CA LEU A 10 34.55 -0.25 21.72
C LEU A 10 34.21 0.75 20.60
N LEU A 11 35.21 1.50 20.13
CA LEU A 11 35.07 2.47 19.03
C LEU A 11 35.00 1.82 17.64
N PHE A 12 35.47 0.57 17.50
CA PHE A 12 35.39 -0.15 16.22
C PHE A 12 34.05 -0.88 16.02
N VAL A 13 33.35 -1.21 17.10
CA VAL A 13 32.03 -1.87 17.02
C VAL A 13 30.90 -0.86 16.75
N THR A 14 31.03 0.40 17.15
CA THR A 14 30.02 1.44 16.85
C THR A 14 30.06 1.96 15.41
N VAL A 15 31.17 1.79 14.68
CA VAL A 15 31.27 2.22 13.28
C VAL A 15 30.72 1.16 12.31
N LEU A 16 30.68 -0.12 12.71
CA LEU A 16 30.14 -1.20 11.87
C LEU A 16 28.61 -1.27 11.83
N SER A 17 27.92 -0.63 12.78
CA SER A 17 26.45 -0.59 12.83
C SER A 17 25.80 0.44 11.90
N CYS A 18 26.58 1.24 11.16
CA CYS A 18 26.05 2.31 10.29
C CYS A 18 26.03 2.00 8.79
N ILE A 19 26.44 0.82 8.32
CA ILE A 19 26.68 0.58 6.88
C ILE A 19 25.56 -0.23 6.17
N TYR A 20 24.46 -0.60 6.85
CA TYR A 20 23.33 -1.30 6.20
C TYR A 20 22.01 -0.53 6.23
N VAL A 21 22.04 0.78 5.99
CA VAL A 21 20.84 1.55 5.59
C VAL A 21 20.94 1.96 4.14
N TYR A 22 21.21 1.01 3.24
CA TYR A 22 20.85 1.15 1.82
C TYR A 22 19.44 0.58 1.62
N GLY A 23 18.47 1.22 2.26
CA GLY A 23 17.05 1.06 1.95
C GLY A 23 16.58 2.30 1.20
N GLN A 24 16.96 2.45 -0.06
CA GLN A 24 16.38 3.46 -0.96
C GLN A 24 15.89 2.77 -2.24
N ALA A 25 14.72 3.07 -2.79
CA ALA A 25 13.86 4.21 -2.52
C ALA A 25 12.43 3.75 -2.22
N PRO A 26 11.86 4.13 -1.07
CA PRO A 26 10.43 4.29 -1.01
C PRO A 26 10.05 5.45 -1.93
N TYR A 27 9.04 5.27 -2.80
CA TYR A 27 8.57 6.32 -3.71
C TYR A 27 8.41 7.65 -2.98
N THR A 28 9.28 8.62 -3.27
CA THR A 28 9.24 9.96 -2.65
C THR A 28 8.10 10.79 -3.23
N SER A 29 7.76 10.55 -4.50
CA SER A 29 6.58 11.10 -5.17
C SER A 29 5.40 10.12 -5.12
N ALA A 30 4.20 10.66 -4.94
CA ALA A 30 2.98 9.88 -5.08
C ALA A 30 2.78 9.51 -6.56
N LEU A 31 2.44 8.25 -6.83
CA LEU A 31 2.00 7.76 -8.13
C LEU A 31 0.48 7.87 -8.22
N GLU A 32 -0.02 8.34 -9.36
CA GLU A 32 -1.46 8.44 -9.63
C GLU A 32 -1.88 7.33 -10.58
N GLY A 33 -3.02 6.71 -10.32
CA GLY A 33 -3.67 5.77 -11.23
C GLY A 33 -5.17 6.04 -11.27
N GLN A 34 -5.78 5.91 -12.44
CA GLN A 34 -7.21 6.18 -12.61
C GLN A 34 -7.97 4.90 -12.99
N PHE A 35 -9.04 4.61 -12.25
CA PHE A 35 -10.08 3.67 -12.65
C PHE A 35 -11.05 4.42 -13.56
N LYS A 36 -11.01 4.12 -14.86
CA LYS A 36 -11.90 4.74 -15.86
C LYS A 36 -13.02 3.78 -16.27
N GLY A 37 -14.11 4.38 -16.72
CA GLY A 37 -15.32 3.66 -17.12
C GLY A 37 -16.42 3.84 -16.09
N TYR A 38 -17.67 3.78 -16.54
CA TYR A 38 -18.82 3.74 -15.64
C TYR A 38 -18.88 2.35 -15.00
N PHE A 39 -18.82 2.30 -13.67
CA PHE A 39 -18.99 1.08 -12.90
C PHE A 39 -19.74 1.35 -11.60
N THR A 40 -20.33 0.31 -11.05
CA THR A 40 -21.07 0.39 -9.78
C THR A 40 -20.25 -0.29 -8.69
N ILE A 41 -20.10 0.37 -7.55
CA ILE A 41 -19.60 -0.24 -6.30
C ILE A 41 -20.80 -0.36 -5.36
N GLY A 42 -21.22 -1.59 -5.07
CA GLY A 42 -22.44 -1.83 -4.30
C GLY A 42 -23.66 -1.21 -4.98
N LYS A 43 -24.22 -0.13 -4.41
CA LYS A 43 -25.35 0.62 -5.00
C LYS A 43 -24.94 1.98 -5.58
N CYS A 44 -23.68 2.38 -5.45
CA CYS A 44 -23.18 3.67 -5.87
C CYS A 44 -22.64 3.59 -7.30
N ASP A 45 -23.25 4.34 -8.22
CA ASP A 45 -22.70 4.48 -9.56
C ASP A 45 -21.53 5.47 -9.53
N VAL A 46 -20.42 5.05 -10.11
CA VAL A 46 -19.16 5.78 -10.13
C VAL A 46 -18.72 5.95 -11.58
N SER A 47 -18.43 7.21 -11.97
CA SER A 47 -17.95 7.50 -13.32
C SER A 47 -16.42 7.41 -13.42
N SER A 48 -15.71 7.70 -12.32
CA SER A 48 -14.27 7.47 -12.22
C SER A 48 -13.79 7.53 -10.77
N ILE A 49 -12.68 6.84 -10.50
CA ILE A 49 -11.90 6.98 -9.26
C ILE A 49 -10.46 7.26 -9.66
N THR A 50 -9.80 8.23 -9.02
CA THR A 50 -8.35 8.42 -9.11
C THR A 50 -7.75 8.09 -7.76
N ALA A 51 -6.77 7.19 -7.73
CA ALA A 51 -6.00 6.86 -6.55
C ALA A 51 -4.60 7.47 -6.63
N LYS A 52 -4.17 8.09 -5.54
CA LYS A 52 -2.81 8.56 -5.26
C LYS A 52 -2.16 7.60 -4.28
N VAL A 53 -1.06 6.99 -4.66
CA VAL A 53 -0.34 6.04 -3.83
C VAL A 53 1.08 6.49 -3.59
N ARG A 54 1.52 6.41 -2.34
CA ARG A 54 2.94 6.56 -1.99
C ARG A 54 3.32 5.41 -1.07
N LEU A 55 4.49 4.84 -1.28
CA LEU A 55 5.05 3.79 -0.42
C LEU A 55 6.33 4.35 0.20
N SER A 56 6.38 4.46 1.53
CA SER A 56 7.54 4.95 2.28
C SER A 56 8.15 3.89 3.19
N THR A 57 9.40 4.08 3.61
CA THR A 57 9.94 3.44 4.81
C THR A 57 10.20 4.54 5.83
N LEU A 58 9.63 4.44 7.02
CA LEU A 58 9.84 5.37 8.13
C LEU A 58 10.41 4.59 9.32
N ALA A 59 11.60 4.97 9.79
CA ALA A 59 12.28 4.29 10.91
C ALA A 59 12.46 2.76 10.73
N GLY A 60 12.64 2.29 9.49
CA GLY A 60 12.79 0.87 9.16
C GLY A 60 11.46 0.13 8.94
N GLU A 61 10.34 0.81 9.15
CA GLU A 61 9.00 0.27 8.99
C GLU A 61 8.38 0.72 7.66
N PRO A 62 7.66 -0.18 6.95
CA PRO A 62 6.94 0.15 5.73
C PRO A 62 5.88 1.20 6.04
N THR A 63 5.43 1.91 5.03
CA THR A 63 4.41 2.93 5.20
C THR A 63 3.65 3.03 3.90
N VAL A 64 2.33 2.91 3.97
CA VAL A 64 1.47 2.82 2.79
C VAL A 64 0.49 3.97 2.84
N TYR A 65 0.58 4.86 1.86
CA TYR A 65 -0.30 6.00 1.74
C TYR A 65 -1.19 5.81 0.52
N VAL A 66 -2.50 5.88 0.70
CA VAL A 66 -3.47 5.88 -0.40
C VAL A 66 -4.51 6.95 -0.17
N ASN A 67 -4.67 7.85 -1.14
CA ASN A 67 -5.76 8.82 -1.18
C ASN A 67 -6.57 8.57 -2.43
N ILE A 68 -7.87 8.78 -2.37
CA ILE A 68 -8.74 8.73 -3.54
C ILE A 68 -9.45 10.06 -3.72
N ARG A 69 -9.79 10.35 -4.97
CA ARG A 69 -10.88 11.23 -5.36
C ARG A 69 -11.76 10.46 -6.34
N TRP A 70 -13.03 10.78 -6.41
CA TRP A 70 -13.93 10.09 -7.32
C TRP A 70 -15.01 11.03 -7.83
N ARG A 71 -15.72 10.58 -8.86
CA ARG A 71 -16.84 11.30 -9.44
C ARG A 71 -18.06 10.39 -9.47
N ASN A 72 -19.18 10.87 -8.98
CA ASN A 72 -20.44 10.15 -9.04
C ASN A 72 -20.88 9.90 -10.49
N GLY A 73 -21.60 8.80 -10.68
CA GLY A 73 -22.31 8.47 -11.91
C GLY A 73 -23.63 9.22 -12.02
N SER A 74 -24.22 9.19 -13.22
CA SER A 74 -25.51 9.82 -13.48
C SER A 74 -26.60 9.21 -12.60
N GLY A 75 -27.24 10.02 -11.75
CA GLY A 75 -28.34 9.58 -10.88
C GLY A 75 -27.93 9.09 -9.49
N SER A 76 -26.63 9.01 -9.19
CA SER A 76 -26.11 8.71 -7.85
C SER A 76 -25.79 9.98 -7.06
N SER A 77 -26.00 9.97 -5.75
CA SER A 77 -25.63 11.08 -4.86
C SER A 77 -24.10 11.18 -4.72
N SER A 78 -23.58 12.37 -4.37
CA SER A 78 -22.14 12.58 -4.16
C SER A 78 -21.61 11.88 -2.91
N ASP A 79 -22.46 11.40 -2.00
CA ASP A 79 -22.07 10.75 -0.75
C ASP A 79 -22.24 9.21 -0.77
N CYS A 80 -22.76 8.62 -1.86
CA CYS A 80 -23.13 7.20 -1.85
C CYS A 80 -21.95 6.26 -1.58
N LEU A 81 -20.75 6.56 -2.11
CA LEU A 81 -19.59 5.68 -2.01
C LEU A 81 -19.12 5.51 -0.56
N GLY A 82 -19.35 6.50 0.30
CA GLY A 82 -18.98 6.45 1.72
C GLY A 82 -19.69 5.35 2.52
N ASN A 83 -20.82 4.84 2.01
CA ASN A 83 -21.59 3.76 2.62
C ASN A 83 -21.30 2.38 2.01
N GLU A 84 -20.51 2.34 0.94
CA GLU A 84 -20.22 1.11 0.22
C GLU A 84 -18.98 0.40 0.77
N LYS A 85 -18.96 -0.93 0.63
CA LYS A 85 -17.81 -1.75 1.03
C LYS A 85 -16.98 -2.11 -0.19
N PHE A 86 -15.72 -1.71 -0.16
CA PHE A 86 -14.71 -2.12 -1.13
C PHE A 86 -13.34 -2.11 -0.46
N ASN A 87 -12.40 -2.79 -1.09
CA ASN A 87 -11.01 -2.84 -0.65
C ASN A 87 -10.11 -2.24 -1.75
N LEU A 88 -9.03 -1.57 -1.36
CA LEU A 88 -7.99 -1.12 -2.27
C LEU A 88 -6.71 -1.91 -2.01
N PHE A 89 -6.02 -2.25 -3.10
CA PHE A 89 -4.71 -2.88 -3.04
C PHE A 89 -3.73 -2.13 -3.94
N VAL A 90 -2.48 -2.05 -3.50
CA VAL A 90 -1.37 -1.64 -4.36
C VAL A 90 -0.73 -2.90 -4.91
N LYS A 91 -0.88 -3.13 -6.21
CA LYS A 91 -0.23 -4.25 -6.90
C LYS A 91 1.22 -3.87 -7.19
N ILE A 92 2.15 -4.67 -6.69
CA ILE A 92 3.58 -4.50 -6.88
C ILE A 92 4.18 -5.71 -7.58
N TYR A 93 5.25 -5.50 -8.34
CA TYR A 93 6.09 -6.55 -8.90
C TYR A 93 7.39 -6.63 -8.11
N SER A 94 7.61 -7.74 -7.42
CA SER A 94 8.78 -7.98 -6.57
C SER A 94 10.02 -8.33 -7.38
N ASN A 95 11.12 -7.62 -7.12
CA ASN A 95 12.43 -7.99 -7.68
C ASN A 95 13.05 -9.20 -6.97
N TYR A 96 12.61 -9.53 -5.75
CA TYR A 96 13.11 -10.65 -4.97
C TYR A 96 12.65 -12.00 -5.52
N SER A 97 11.38 -12.10 -5.91
CA SER A 97 10.73 -13.36 -6.29
C SER A 97 10.20 -13.36 -7.73
N SER A 98 10.42 -12.28 -8.49
CA SER A 98 9.88 -12.08 -9.84
C SER A 98 8.36 -12.36 -9.93
N SER A 99 7.62 -11.97 -8.90
CA SER A 99 6.19 -12.27 -8.71
C SER A 99 5.41 -11.02 -8.33
N TYR A 100 4.10 -11.03 -8.62
CA TYR A 100 3.21 -9.97 -8.18
C TYR A 100 2.72 -10.22 -6.75
N PHE A 101 2.61 -9.13 -5.98
CA PHE A 101 1.98 -9.10 -4.67
C PHE A 101 1.06 -7.90 -4.55
N TYR A 102 0.22 -7.92 -3.53
CA TYR A 102 -0.81 -6.94 -3.28
C TYR A 102 -0.67 -6.43 -1.86
N ILE A 103 -0.41 -5.14 -1.72
CA ILE A 103 -0.40 -4.46 -0.42
C ILE A 103 -1.82 -4.00 -0.13
N PRO A 104 -2.52 -4.51 0.91
CA PRO A 104 -3.81 -3.98 1.31
C PRO A 104 -3.65 -2.52 1.73
N ALA A 105 -4.54 -1.67 1.22
CA ALA A 105 -4.58 -0.27 1.56
C ALA A 105 -5.77 0.08 2.44
N ASP A 106 -6.64 -0.88 2.79
CA ASP A 106 -7.93 -0.65 3.46
C ASP A 106 -7.81 0.17 4.75
N GLY A 107 -6.85 -0.16 5.62
CA GLY A 107 -6.56 0.60 6.85
C GLY A 107 -5.86 1.94 6.61
N ALA A 108 -5.34 2.15 5.41
CA ALA A 108 -4.78 3.41 4.94
C ALA A 108 -5.77 4.19 4.07
N ILE A 109 -7.02 3.75 3.88
CA ILE A 109 -8.04 4.58 3.25
C ILE A 109 -8.57 5.50 4.34
N GLY A 110 -8.32 6.81 4.19
CA GLY A 110 -8.91 7.82 5.08
C GLY A 110 -10.43 7.95 4.89
N LEU A 111 -10.98 9.11 5.24
CA LEU A 111 -12.39 9.39 4.93
C LEU A 111 -12.58 9.42 3.41
N ILE A 112 -13.51 8.60 2.90
CA ILE A 112 -13.94 8.64 1.50
C ILE A 112 -14.53 10.04 1.25
N PRO A 113 -13.99 10.83 0.30
CA PRO A 113 -14.51 12.16 0.02
C PRO A 113 -15.89 12.09 -0.64
N GLU A 114 -16.53 13.24 -0.82
CA GLU A 114 -17.66 13.33 -1.73
C GLU A 114 -17.22 13.09 -3.19
N GLY A 115 -18.16 12.63 -4.02
CA GLY A 115 -18.01 12.32 -5.44
C GLY A 115 -18.00 13.57 -6.32
N ASP A 116 -17.46 14.66 -5.81
CA ASP A 116 -17.31 15.97 -6.48
C ASP A 116 -15.89 16.18 -7.05
N ASN A 117 -15.10 15.10 -7.11
CA ASN A 117 -13.69 15.06 -7.54
C ASN A 117 -12.71 15.75 -6.57
N THR A 118 -13.11 15.96 -5.32
CA THR A 118 -12.20 16.39 -4.25
C THR A 118 -11.38 15.22 -3.71
N TRP A 119 -10.16 15.52 -3.26
CA TRP A 119 -9.31 14.52 -2.62
C TRP A 119 -9.77 14.28 -1.19
N GLY A 120 -9.89 12.99 -0.82
CA GLY A 120 -10.13 12.58 0.55
C GLY A 120 -9.04 13.09 1.49
N GLN A 121 -9.44 13.32 2.74
CA GLN A 121 -8.50 13.56 3.82
C GLN A 121 -8.00 12.22 4.31
N ASN A 122 -6.75 11.93 4.00
CA ASN A 122 -6.01 10.90 4.68
C ASN A 122 -4.69 11.49 5.15
N PRO A 123 -4.44 11.53 6.46
CA PRO A 123 -3.15 11.92 6.97
C PRO A 123 -2.11 10.88 6.55
N LEU A 124 -0.85 11.26 6.64
CA LEU A 124 0.28 10.40 6.38
C LEU A 124 0.15 9.07 7.19
N ALA A 125 -0.41 7.99 6.62
CA ALA A 125 -0.78 6.76 7.32
C ALA A 125 0.36 5.74 7.46
N GLY A 126 0.42 5.11 8.65
CA GLY A 126 1.60 4.54 9.34
C GLY A 126 2.07 3.13 8.95
N SER A 127 2.77 2.47 9.89
CA SER A 127 3.38 1.16 9.64
C SER A 127 2.33 0.05 9.53
N PRO A 128 2.25 -0.68 8.41
CA PRO A 128 1.44 -1.88 8.31
C PRO A 128 2.08 -3.04 9.11
N ASN A 129 1.23 -3.99 9.54
CA ASN A 129 1.71 -5.24 10.11
C ASN A 129 2.45 -6.05 9.04
N TRP A 130 3.70 -6.46 9.31
CA TRP A 130 4.50 -7.25 8.39
C TRP A 130 3.85 -8.59 8.01
N ASP A 131 3.08 -9.21 8.91
CA ASP A 131 2.34 -10.45 8.65
C ASP A 131 1.13 -10.25 7.74
N GLU A 132 0.71 -8.99 7.52
CA GLU A 132 -0.45 -8.62 6.71
C GLU A 132 -0.08 -7.64 5.59
N LEU A 133 1.21 -7.48 5.31
CA LEU A 133 1.70 -6.47 4.37
C LEU A 133 1.51 -6.88 2.92
N LEU A 134 1.76 -8.14 2.58
CA LEU A 134 1.74 -8.62 1.20
C LEU A 134 0.84 -9.84 1.07
N ALA A 135 -0.29 -9.66 0.39
CA ALA A 135 -1.13 -10.74 -0.09
C ALA A 135 -0.60 -11.27 -1.43
N LYS A 136 -0.69 -12.59 -1.64
CA LYS A 136 -0.34 -13.23 -2.92
C LYS A 136 -1.34 -12.88 -4.01
N ASP A 137 -2.62 -12.89 -3.66
CA ASP A 137 -3.73 -12.55 -4.54
C ASP A 137 -4.94 -12.17 -3.66
N PRO A 138 -5.61 -11.04 -3.92
CA PRO A 138 -6.77 -10.61 -3.14
C PRO A 138 -8.00 -11.53 -3.29
N LEU A 139 -8.07 -12.35 -4.36
CA LEU A 139 -9.17 -13.28 -4.60
C LEU A 139 -9.00 -14.61 -3.86
N TYR A 140 -7.77 -15.01 -3.54
CA TYR A 140 -7.51 -16.25 -2.82
C TYR A 140 -7.53 -16.00 -1.31
N ARG A 141 -8.71 -16.16 -0.72
CA ARG A 141 -8.93 -16.14 0.72
C ARG A 141 -8.59 -17.49 1.36
N THR A 142 -8.15 -17.46 2.61
CA THR A 142 -8.04 -18.67 3.43
C THR A 142 -9.42 -19.17 3.85
N ARG A 143 -9.48 -20.32 4.54
CA ARG A 143 -10.73 -20.93 4.99
C ARG A 143 -11.53 -20.05 5.98
N ASP A 144 -10.85 -19.18 6.72
CA ASP A 144 -11.48 -18.25 7.67
C ASP A 144 -11.88 -16.90 7.02
N GLY A 145 -11.63 -16.72 5.72
CA GLY A 145 -11.95 -15.50 4.98
C GLY A 145 -10.86 -14.43 5.01
N SER A 146 -9.74 -14.64 5.71
CA SER A 146 -8.57 -13.76 5.66
C SER A 146 -7.86 -13.82 4.31
N TYR A 147 -7.10 -12.77 3.98
CA TYR A 147 -6.24 -12.80 2.80
C TYR A 147 -5.10 -13.80 2.98
N ASN A 148 -4.68 -14.43 1.89
CA ASN A 148 -3.48 -15.28 1.89
C ASN A 148 -2.22 -14.41 1.84
N PHE A 149 -1.77 -13.98 3.03
CA PHE A 149 -0.55 -13.22 3.21
C PHE A 149 0.72 -14.08 3.09
N VAL A 150 1.81 -13.46 2.65
CA VAL A 150 3.15 -14.04 2.77
C VAL A 150 3.65 -13.91 4.22
N SER A 151 4.67 -14.67 4.57
CA SER A 151 5.30 -14.55 5.90
C SER A 151 5.94 -13.17 6.10
N ALA A 152 6.06 -12.70 7.34
CA ALA A 152 6.76 -11.44 7.63
C ALA A 152 8.20 -11.41 7.09
N ASP A 153 8.92 -12.53 7.08
CA ASP A 153 10.29 -12.61 6.56
C ASP A 153 10.34 -12.47 5.03
N ASP A 154 9.38 -13.07 4.32
CA ASP A 154 9.23 -12.87 2.88
C ASP A 154 8.83 -11.42 2.57
N ALA A 155 7.91 -10.85 3.35
CA ALA A 155 7.48 -9.47 3.18
C ALA A 155 8.65 -8.47 3.36
N LYS A 156 9.45 -8.66 4.41
CA LYS A 156 10.69 -7.89 4.63
C LYS A 156 11.68 -8.08 3.50
N SER A 157 11.82 -9.29 2.96
CA SER A 157 12.69 -9.56 1.83
C SER A 157 12.22 -8.79 0.59
N VAL A 158 10.95 -8.91 0.21
CA VAL A 158 10.36 -8.13 -0.89
C VAL A 158 10.59 -6.63 -0.70
N TRP A 159 10.36 -6.11 0.50
CA TRP A 159 10.55 -4.69 0.80
C TRP A 159 12.02 -4.26 0.68
N ARG A 160 12.94 -5.06 1.20
CA ARG A 160 14.39 -4.81 1.19
C ARG A 160 15.00 -4.85 -0.21
N TYR A 161 14.60 -5.81 -1.03
CA TYR A 161 15.09 -5.96 -2.41
C TYR A 161 14.38 -5.02 -3.41
N GLY A 162 13.29 -4.40 -2.97
CA GLY A 162 12.53 -3.44 -3.76
C GLY A 162 11.56 -4.10 -4.74
N PHE A 163 10.68 -3.26 -5.27
CA PHE A 163 9.59 -3.66 -6.14
C PHE A 163 9.19 -2.48 -7.04
N ALA A 164 8.53 -2.80 -8.15
CA ALA A 164 7.92 -1.80 -9.02
C ALA A 164 6.40 -1.73 -8.77
N LEU A 165 5.85 -0.54 -8.63
CA LEU A 165 4.40 -0.34 -8.61
C LEU A 165 3.82 -0.69 -9.99
N SER A 166 2.85 -1.61 -9.99
CA SER A 166 2.19 -2.09 -11.21
C SER A 166 0.86 -1.36 -11.44
N ALA A 167 -0.04 -1.38 -10.45
CA ALA A 167 -1.36 -0.76 -10.51
C ALA A 167 -1.93 -0.55 -9.10
N VAL A 168 -2.99 0.24 -8.99
CA VAL A 168 -3.92 0.16 -7.86
C VAL A 168 -5.09 -0.70 -8.29
N VAL A 169 -5.57 -1.54 -7.37
CA VAL A 169 -6.65 -2.49 -7.61
C VAL A 169 -7.76 -2.18 -6.63
N LEU A 170 -8.98 -2.03 -7.13
CA LEU A 170 -10.18 -1.93 -6.32
C LEU A 170 -10.92 -3.26 -6.39
N MET A 171 -11.33 -3.77 -5.24
CA MET A 171 -12.15 -4.97 -5.13
C MET A 171 -13.47 -4.62 -4.45
N ASP A 172 -14.59 -4.85 -5.13
CA ASP A 172 -15.92 -4.66 -4.52
C ASP A 172 -16.30 -5.84 -3.60
N GLU A 173 -17.43 -5.70 -2.89
CA GLU A 173 -17.96 -6.77 -2.01
C GLU A 173 -18.29 -8.08 -2.75
N SER A 174 -18.51 -8.03 -4.07
CA SER A 174 -18.74 -9.22 -4.90
C SER A 174 -17.46 -9.95 -5.31
N GLY A 175 -16.29 -9.39 -5.00
CA GLY A 175 -14.99 -9.90 -5.40
C GLY A 175 -14.59 -9.51 -6.84
N ARG A 176 -15.27 -8.55 -7.46
CA ARG A 176 -14.88 -8.04 -8.77
C ARG A 176 -13.70 -7.10 -8.64
N LEU A 177 -12.70 -7.28 -9.50
CA LEU A 177 -11.50 -6.45 -9.53
C LEU A 177 -11.55 -5.40 -10.63
N TYR A 178 -11.19 -4.18 -10.26
CA TYR A 178 -10.97 -3.04 -11.14
C TYR A 178 -9.50 -2.64 -11.04
N TYR A 179 -8.89 -2.27 -12.15
CA TYR A 179 -7.48 -1.91 -12.22
C TYR A 179 -7.34 -0.48 -12.71
N THR A 180 -6.39 0.27 -12.15
CA THR A 180 -6.04 1.58 -12.70
C THR A 180 -5.39 1.45 -14.07
N GLU A 181 -5.77 2.33 -14.98
CA GLU A 181 -5.00 2.62 -16.20
C GLU A 181 -3.75 3.44 -15.83
N LYS A 182 -2.63 3.16 -16.51
CA LYS A 182 -1.39 3.95 -16.42
C LYS A 182 -1.45 5.17 -17.33
#